data_AF-A0A3P7IU40-F1
#
_entry.id   AF-A0A3P7IU40-F1
#
_cell.length_a   1.000
_cell.length_b   1.000
_cell.length_c   1.000
_cell.angle_alpha   90.00
_cell.angle_beta   90.00
_cell.angle_gamma   90.00
#
_symmetry.space_group_name_H-M   'P 1'
#
loop_
_entity.id
_entity.type
_entity.pdbx_description
1 polymer ?
#
loop_
_entity_poly.entity_id
_entity_poly.type
_entity_poly.pdbx_seq_one_letter_code
_entity_poly.pdbx_strand_id
1 'polypeptide(L)'
;MLSAKLGDNKFFCGNKPSSLDALVFGYLAPLLRLPLPNDRLQLHLRACPNLVRFVEQVASIYLPPSEEQLRKQKSERKMWENRLQKAEKAKEAEKVMSLRISTSF
;
A
#
# COMPACT_ATOMS: atom_id res chain seq x y z
N MET A 1 7.02 3.36 24.20
CA MET A 1 6.39 3.03 22.90
C MET A 1 7.25 2.03 22.14
N LEU A 2 6.64 1.17 21.30
CA LEU A 2 7.36 0.20 20.45
C LEU A 2 8.44 0.86 19.57
N SER A 3 8.14 2.04 19.00
CA SER A 3 9.09 2.79 18.17
C SER A 3 10.40 3.09 18.93
N ALA A 4 10.31 3.48 20.20
CA ALA A 4 11.50 3.71 21.04
C ALA A 4 12.26 2.41 21.36
N LYS A 5 11.57 1.27 21.48
CA LYS A 5 12.21 -0.04 21.71
C LYS A 5 12.95 -0.54 20.46
N LEU A 6 12.39 -0.29 19.27
CA LEU A 6 13.06 -0.62 18.02
C LEU A 6 14.26 0.31 17.77
N GLY A 7 14.08 1.62 18.01
CA GLY A 7 15.10 2.64 17.71
C GLY A 7 15.48 2.58 16.23
N ASP A 8 16.78 2.56 15.98
CA ASP A 8 17.36 2.43 14.64
C ASP A 8 17.64 0.99 14.21
N ASN A 9 17.38 0.00 15.08
CA ASN A 9 17.66 -1.39 14.79
C ASN A 9 16.78 -1.94 13.67
N LYS A 10 17.24 -3.05 13.06
CA LYS A 10 16.48 -3.82 12.07
C LYS A 10 15.39 -4.69 12.73
N PHE A 11 15.66 -5.18 13.93
CA PHE A 11 14.81 -6.07 14.72
C PHE A 11 14.82 -5.64 16.19
N PHE A 12 13.83 -6.08 16.97
CA PHE A 12 13.68 -5.72 18.38
C PHE A 12 14.77 -6.33 19.28
N CYS A 13 15.37 -7.44 18.88
CA CYS A 13 16.44 -8.12 19.62
C CYS A 13 17.82 -7.96 18.95
N GLY A 14 18.03 -6.86 18.21
CA GLY A 14 19.30 -6.51 17.57
C GLY A 14 19.31 -6.78 16.08
N ASN A 15 20.29 -7.57 15.61
CA ASN A 15 20.55 -7.74 14.17
C ASN A 15 19.94 -9.02 13.57
N LYS A 16 19.37 -9.90 14.39
CA LYS A 16 18.74 -11.15 13.93
C LYS A 16 17.24 -11.12 14.24
N PRO A 17 16.40 -11.71 13.38
CA PRO A 17 14.98 -11.86 13.67
C PRO A 17 14.79 -12.75 14.92
N SER A 18 13.70 -12.50 15.64
CA SER A 18 13.28 -13.28 16.81
C SER A 18 11.77 -13.56 16.75
N SER A 19 11.29 -14.42 17.66
CA SER A 19 9.85 -14.67 17.83
C SER A 19 9.08 -13.41 18.21
N LEU A 20 9.71 -12.47 18.92
CA LEU A 20 9.14 -11.17 19.21
C LEU A 20 8.89 -10.37 17.93
N ASP A 21 9.84 -10.37 16.98
CA ASP A 21 9.67 -9.68 15.70
C ASP A 21 8.49 -10.25 14.91
N ALA A 22 8.35 -11.58 14.87
CA ALA A 22 7.22 -12.24 14.21
C ALA A 22 5.88 -11.87 14.86
N LEU A 23 5.83 -11.82 16.19
CA LEU A 23 4.63 -11.41 16.94
C LEU A 23 4.27 -9.95 16.65
N VAL A 24 5.24 -9.03 16.78
CA VAL A 24 5.04 -7.60 16.50
C VAL A 24 4.61 -7.40 15.05
N PHE A 25 5.25 -8.07 14.09
CA PHE A 25 4.86 -8.03 12.69
C PHE A 25 3.41 -8.48 12.49
N GLY A 26 3.00 -9.59 13.11
CA GLY A 26 1.65 -10.12 13.01
C GLY A 26 0.57 -9.13 13.45
N TYR A 27 0.86 -8.25 14.42
CA TYR A 27 -0.05 -7.17 14.82
C TYR A 27 0.06 -5.93 13.93
N LEU A 28 1.26 -5.49 13.58
CA LEU A 28 1.46 -4.23 12.87
C LEU A 28 1.11 -4.31 11.38
N ALA A 29 1.40 -5.44 10.71
CA ALA A 29 1.19 -5.55 9.28
C ALA A 29 -0.29 -5.42 8.85
N PRO A 30 -1.26 -6.09 9.51
CA PRO A 30 -2.68 -5.90 9.21
C PRO A 30 -3.14 -4.46 9.49
N LEU A 31 -2.74 -3.89 10.62
CA LEU A 31 -3.08 -2.51 10.99
C LEU A 31 -2.58 -1.49 9.96
N LEU A 32 -1.40 -1.73 9.37
CA LEU A 32 -0.80 -0.84 8.38
C LEU A 32 -1.44 -0.96 6.99
N ARG A 33 -1.85 -2.17 6.60
CA ARG A 33 -2.18 -2.52 5.20
C ARG A 33 -3.66 -2.67 4.91
N LEU A 34 -4.47 -3.06 5.89
CA LEU A 34 -5.90 -3.27 5.66
C LEU A 34 -6.66 -1.94 5.69
N PRO A 35 -7.70 -1.78 4.86
CA PRO A 35 -8.67 -0.72 5.06
C PRO A 35 -9.44 -0.99 6.34
N LEU A 36 -9.43 -0.05 7.27
CA LEU A 36 -10.12 -0.15 8.55
C LEU A 36 -11.28 0.86 8.58
N PRO A 37 -12.41 0.56 9.23
CA PRO A 37 -13.49 1.53 9.43
C PRO A 37 -13.05 2.78 10.20
N ASN A 38 -12.01 2.65 11.02
CA ASN A 38 -11.37 3.75 11.75
C ASN A 38 -9.86 3.63 11.57
N ASP A 39 -9.25 4.69 11.03
CA ASP A 39 -7.84 4.73 10.65
C ASP A 39 -6.95 5.42 11.68
N ARG A 40 -7.47 5.88 12.83
CA ARG A 40 -6.68 6.62 13.83
C ARG A 40 -5.44 5.87 14.30
N LEU A 41 -5.56 4.55 14.52
CA LEU A 41 -4.42 3.70 14.88
C LEU A 41 -3.46 3.51 13.70
N GLN A 42 -3.99 3.35 12.48
CA GLN A 42 -3.19 3.24 11.26
C GLN A 42 -2.39 4.52 11.01
N LEU A 43 -3.00 5.69 11.21
CA LEU A 43 -2.35 7.00 11.08
C LEU A 43 -1.24 7.19 12.11
N HIS A 44 -1.49 6.82 13.37
CA HIS A 44 -0.47 6.89 14.41
C HIS A 44 0.71 5.94 14.12
N LEU A 45 0.43 4.73 13.62
CA LEU A 45 1.47 3.80 13.19
C LEU A 45 2.29 4.34 12.00
N ARG A 46 1.63 4.97 11.01
CA ARG A 46 2.29 5.62 9.87
C ARG A 46 3.18 6.79 10.29
N ALA A 47 2.84 7.48 11.38
CA ALA A 47 3.68 8.53 11.96
C ALA A 47 4.96 7.98 12.63
N CYS A 48 5.12 6.66 12.76
CA CYS A 48 6.31 6.00 13.27
C CYS A 48 7.10 5.34 12.11
N PRO A 49 7.95 6.08 11.38
CA PRO A 49 8.60 5.59 10.15
C PRO A 49 9.49 4.37 10.38
N ASN A 50 10.12 4.24 11.56
CA ASN A 50 10.93 3.06 11.88
C ASN A 50 10.09 1.78 12.02
N LEU A 51 8.85 1.88 12.53
CA LEU A 51 7.93 0.75 12.60
C LEU A 51 7.37 0.39 11.22
N VAL A 52 7.08 1.38 10.36
CA VAL A 52 6.69 1.14 8.97
C VAL A 52 7.81 0.40 8.23
N ARG A 53 9.05 0.91 8.32
CA ARG A 53 10.25 0.27 7.76
C ARG A 53 10.41 -1.16 8.25
N PHE A 54 10.23 -1.40 9.55
CA PHE A 54 10.28 -2.75 10.12
C PHE A 54 9.26 -3.69 9.46
N VAL A 55 8.00 -3.27 9.34
CA VAL A 55 6.94 -4.09 8.71
C VAL A 55 7.26 -4.38 7.23
N GLU A 56 7.73 -3.38 6.48
CA GLU A 56 8.08 -3.55 5.07
C GLU A 56 9.27 -4.49 4.88
N GLN A 57 10.32 -4.32 5.70
CA GLN A 57 11.52 -5.16 5.66
C GLN A 57 11.23 -6.62 6.04
N VAL A 58 10.46 -6.85 7.12
CA VAL A 58 10.10 -8.23 7.53
C VAL A 58 9.27 -8.90 6.44
N ALA A 59 8.31 -8.19 5.84
CA ALA A 59 7.52 -8.74 4.75
C ALA A 59 8.35 -9.07 3.51
N SER A 60 9.30 -8.22 3.12
CA SER A 60 10.12 -8.47 1.91
C SER A 60 11.07 -9.65 2.07
N ILE A 61 11.61 -9.86 3.28
CA ILE A 61 12.55 -10.95 3.56
C ILE A 61 11.83 -12.29 3.72
N TYR A 62 10.74 -12.33 4.50
CA TYR A 62 10.12 -13.59 4.93
C TYR A 62 8.80 -13.92 4.24
N LEU A 63 8.17 -12.95 3.57
CA LEU A 63 6.92 -13.13 2.83
C LEU A 63 7.01 -12.57 1.40
N PRO A 64 8.07 -12.90 0.63
CA PRO A 64 8.17 -12.44 -0.75
C PRO A 64 7.00 -12.99 -1.57
N PRO A 65 6.40 -12.19 -2.46
CA PRO A 65 5.33 -12.67 -3.32
C PRO A 65 5.88 -13.73 -4.28
N SER A 66 5.09 -14.78 -4.53
CA SER A 66 5.40 -15.77 -5.55
C SER A 66 5.40 -15.14 -6.95
N GLU A 67 6.04 -15.80 -7.92
CA GLU A 67 6.01 -15.34 -9.31
C GLU A 67 4.57 -15.19 -9.83
N GLU A 68 3.68 -16.10 -9.47
CA GLU A 68 2.27 -16.05 -9.84
C GLU A 68 1.58 -14.82 -9.24
N GLN A 69 1.82 -14.54 -7.96
CA GLN A 69 1.29 -13.35 -7.29
C GLN A 69 1.81 -12.07 -7.94
N LEU A 70 3.09 -12.02 -8.30
CA LEU A 70 3.68 -10.89 -9.04
C LEU A 70 3.07 -10.72 -10.42
N ARG A 71 2.86 -11.81 -11.17
CA ARG A 71 2.21 -11.78 -12.49
C ARG A 71 0.77 -11.27 -12.38
N LYS A 72 0.02 -11.73 -11.38
CA LYS A 72 -1.34 -11.29 -11.09
C LYS A 72 -1.39 -9.80 -10.73
N GLN A 73 -0.53 -9.34 -9.82
CA GLN A 73 -0.46 -7.92 -9.47
C GLN A 73 -0.13 -7.03 -10.68
N LYS A 74 0.81 -7.47 -11.53
CA LYS A 74 1.15 -6.75 -12.78
C LYS A 74 -0.03 -6.69 -13.75
N SER A 75 -0.75 -7.80 -13.92
CA SER A 75 -1.91 -7.84 -14.84
C SER A 75 -3.08 -7.01 -14.32
N GLU A 76 -3.38 -7.06 -13.03
CA GLU A 76 -4.41 -6.24 -12.36
C GLU A 76 -4.10 -4.75 -12.48
N ARG A 77 -2.83 -4.35 -12.24
CA ARG A 77 -2.38 -2.96 -12.38
C ARG A 77 -2.55 -2.46 -13.83
N LYS A 78 -2.07 -3.24 -14.81
CA LYS A 78 -2.23 -2.91 -16.23
C LYS A 78 -3.70 -2.80 -16.64
N MET A 79 -4.56 -3.69 -16.13
CA MET A 79 -6.00 -3.63 -16.37
C MET A 79 -6.61 -2.34 -15.81
N TRP A 80 -6.27 -1.97 -14.57
CA TRP A 80 -6.75 -0.76 -13.92
C TRP A 80 -6.32 0.52 -14.68
N GLU A 81 -5.06 0.60 -15.09
CA GLU A 81 -4.53 1.72 -15.88
C GLU A 81 -5.29 1.89 -17.21
N ASN A 82 -5.51 0.78 -17.93
CA ASN A 82 -6.30 0.80 -19.17
C ASN A 82 -7.75 1.29 -18.92
N ARG A 83 -8.36 0.90 -17.79
CA ARG A 83 -9.71 1.35 -17.43
C ARG A 83 -9.75 2.85 -17.15
N LEU A 84 -8.77 3.38 -16.43
CA LEU A 84 -8.66 4.82 -16.17
C LEU A 84 -8.51 5.62 -17.47
N GLN A 85 -7.61 5.18 -18.36
CA GLN A 85 -7.41 5.83 -19.67
C GLN A 85 -8.69 5.81 -20.53
N LYS A 86 -9.43 4.70 -20.53
CA LYS A 86 -10.69 4.60 -21.27
C LYS A 86 -11.76 5.53 -20.69
N ALA A 87 -11.84 5.64 -19.36
CA ALA A 87 -12.77 6.55 -18.69
C ALA A 87 -12.43 8.02 -18.97
N GLU A 88 -11.15 8.37 -18.99
CA GLU A 88 -10.69 9.72 -19.33
C GLU A 88 -11.01 10.09 -20.78
N LYS A 89 -10.73 9.20 -21.73
CA LYS A 89 -11.11 9.40 -23.15
C LYS A 89 -12.61 9.54 -23.35
N ALA A 90 -13.42 8.78 -22.61
CA ALA A 90 -14.87 8.89 -22.67
C ALA A 90 -15.36 10.25 -22.16
N LYS A 91 -14.82 10.72 -21.03
CA LYS A 91 -15.13 12.06 -20.49
C LYS A 91 -14.74 13.18 -21.45
N GLU A 92 -13.58 13.07 -22.11
CA GLU A 92 -13.13 14.08 -23.08
C GLU A 92 -14.02 14.06 -24.34
N ALA A 93 -14.39 12.89 -24.85
CA ALA A 93 -15.30 12.78 -25.99
C ALA A 93 -16.69 13.38 -25.68
N GLU A 94 -17.22 13.15 -24.48
CA GLU A 94 -18.49 13.73 -24.03
C GLU A 94 -18.40 15.26 -23.92
N LYS A 95 -17.31 15.78 -23.34
CA LYS A 95 -17.05 17.23 -23.26
C LYS A 95 -16.97 17.87 -24.65
N VAL A 96 -16.21 17.27 -25.57
CA VAL A 96 -16.07 17.74 -26.96
C VAL A 96 -17.43 17.73 -27.67
N MET A 97 -18.24 16.68 -27.46
CA MET A 97 -19.58 16.58 -28.03
C MET A 97 -20.50 17.70 -27.49
N SER A 98 -20.49 17.92 -26.17
CA SER A 98 -21.29 18.97 -25.53
C SER A 98 -20.92 20.37 -26.04
N LEU A 99 -19.62 20.66 -26.19
CA LEU A 99 -19.14 21.92 -26.76
C LEU A 99 -19.57 22.11 -28.22
N ARG A 100 -19.54 21.05 -29.03
CA ARG A 100 -20.01 21.09 -30.43
C ARG A 100 -21.51 21.40 -30.53
N ILE A 101 -22.33 20.81 -29.65
CA ILE A 101 -23.77 21.10 -29.61
C ILE A 101 -24.01 22.56 -29.20
N SER A 102 -23.28 23.06 -28.20
CA SER A 102 -23.43 24.43 -27.68
C SER A 102 -22.98 25.53 -28.64
N THR A 103 -22.17 25.22 -29.65
CA THR A 103 -21.63 26.19 -30.63
C THR A 103 -22.35 26.15 -31.97
N SER A 104 -23.34 25.26 -32.13
CA SER A 104 -24.13 25.09 -33.35
C SER A 104 -25.47 25.84 -33.33
N PHE A 105 -25.69 26.70 -32.34
CA PHE A 105 -26.79 27.66 -32.20
C PHE A 105 -26.22 29.07 -32.00
#